data_AF-A0A1G5Y7R8-F1
#
_entry.id   AF-A0A1G5Y7R8-F1
#
_cell.length_a   1.000
_cell.length_b   1.000
_cell.length_c   1.000
_cell.angle_alpha   90.00
_cell.angle_beta   90.00
_cell.angle_gamma   90.00
#
_symmetry.space_group_name_H-M   'P 1'
#
loop_
_entity.id
_entity.type
_entity.pdbx_description
1 polymer ?
#
loop_
_entity_poly.entity_id
_entity_poly.type
_entity_poly.pdbx_seq_one_letter_code
_entity_poly.pdbx_strand_id
1 'polypeptide(L)'
;MVMKSKTFPIITTACIASLLVSCSVPGFRMEYATETEEFLSMNEEPHLYDSVPVVIPHIVTDKAGFETEAEKVVVFTSDSLPQTFDVMDADTGKRVYSGVVKTKRHPAGGSAPLGYGNFTDLKKNGSYYIKCPGLGESYPFVVTDELIRGIVPDALDVLDMVREKRISVKARDTKGAEIEKIIQGGWITDENGTQEVEIAAETMMTLLTAYELFPQSFAEFTNDAGDIRILDQLYHESVWMLSLQDETSGGVFKSLYTVNDNVSVTYNLAPVDYTASAAFAAVMAKFSYVYKDVDAEYASICLKAADMAWKYLEKEKAISSSASSSSVLAAAAVELYRASGLQSYYTYANELLPSSVDIKADHWNLYSSVTYMLTRKAVSVGKCQSLMKNLMKNGEIISQAARDDSFMVSVIDGDDSFESLLWNMVILSTSNYVLTNDEYASVISNHEHYFRGRNFTSEDYIYEKDEYKLKDLRSNAAYIYMLAQILSGDYFVAPSDNDY
;
A
#
# COMPACT_ATOMS: atom_id res chain seq x y z
N MET A 1 -23.67 43.52 20.89
CA MET A 1 -24.51 43.72 22.08
C MET A 1 -24.45 42.45 22.93
N VAL A 2 -23.69 42.51 24.04
CA VAL A 2 -23.70 41.67 25.27
C VAL A 2 -23.47 40.14 25.09
N MET A 3 -22.27 39.57 25.32
CA MET A 3 -21.49 39.29 26.56
C MET A 3 -22.04 38.21 27.51
N LYS A 4 -21.16 37.22 27.83
CA LYS A 4 -20.75 36.72 29.17
C LYS A 4 -19.93 35.42 28.99
N SER A 5 -18.60 35.43 28.91
CA SER A 5 -17.57 35.39 29.97
C SER A 5 -17.95 34.75 31.32
N LYS A 6 -17.09 33.82 31.78
CA LYS A 6 -16.59 33.69 33.15
C LYS A 6 -15.31 32.84 33.18
N THR A 7 -14.33 33.30 33.94
CA THR A 7 -12.96 32.81 34.11
C THR A 7 -12.58 32.74 35.59
N PHE A 8 -11.57 31.89 35.90
CA PHE A 8 -10.64 31.83 37.07
C PHE A 8 -11.18 31.36 38.46
N PRO A 9 -10.32 30.89 39.42
CA PRO A 9 -8.85 30.90 39.46
C PRO A 9 -8.06 29.66 39.95
N ILE A 10 -6.74 29.80 39.73
CA ILE A 10 -5.53 29.11 40.23
C ILE A 10 -5.41 29.15 41.76
N ILE A 11 -4.90 28.07 42.39
CA ILE A 11 -4.26 28.11 43.72
C ILE A 11 -2.95 27.32 43.69
N THR A 12 -1.84 28.06 43.84
CA THR A 12 -0.48 27.63 44.18
C THR A 12 -0.36 27.43 45.68
N THR A 13 0.40 26.42 46.14
CA THR A 13 0.92 26.40 47.53
C THR A 13 2.34 25.85 47.54
N ALA A 14 3.26 26.64 48.10
CA ALA A 14 4.66 26.32 48.32
C ALA A 14 5.01 26.54 49.81
N CYS A 15 6.05 25.83 50.24
CA CYS A 15 6.87 26.02 51.45
C CYS A 15 6.30 25.54 52.81
N ILE A 16 7.10 24.75 53.54
CA ILE A 16 7.76 25.13 54.80
C ILE A 16 8.83 24.08 55.16
N ALA A 17 10.04 24.56 55.45
CA ALA A 17 11.18 23.83 56.00
C ALA A 17 11.45 24.29 57.46
N SER A 18 12.41 23.63 58.14
CA SER A 18 12.99 23.82 59.51
C SER A 18 12.44 22.82 60.56
N LEU A 19 13.22 22.18 61.46
CA LEU A 19 14.38 22.54 62.30
C LEU A 19 15.20 21.25 62.65
N LEU A 20 16.54 21.19 62.51
CA LEU A 20 17.62 21.50 63.49
C LEU A 20 17.53 20.88 64.90
N VAL A 21 18.48 20.00 65.27
CA VAL A 21 19.18 20.00 66.58
C VAL A 21 20.62 19.46 66.41
N SER A 22 21.58 20.23 66.92
CA SER A 22 23.02 19.96 67.03
C SER A 22 23.45 19.64 68.48
N CYS A 23 24.74 19.29 68.65
CA CYS A 23 25.60 19.17 69.87
C CYS A 23 25.95 17.70 70.18
N SER A 24 27.19 17.27 70.49
CA SER A 24 28.45 17.92 70.88
C SER A 24 29.59 16.85 70.92
N VAL A 25 30.86 17.29 70.86
CA VAL A 25 32.16 16.56 70.79
C VAL A 25 32.74 16.32 72.22
N PRO A 26 33.87 15.58 72.52
CA PRO A 26 34.49 14.35 71.98
C PRO A 26 34.66 13.22 73.04
N GLY A 27 34.93 11.98 72.61
CA GLY A 27 35.37 10.91 73.52
C GLY A 27 36.13 9.77 72.85
N PHE A 28 37.45 9.77 73.08
CA PHE A 28 38.38 8.62 73.13
C PHE A 28 38.57 7.69 71.91
N ARG A 29 39.84 7.65 71.47
CA ARG A 29 40.42 6.86 70.38
C ARG A 29 40.78 5.45 70.88
N MET A 30 40.43 4.41 70.13
CA MET A 30 41.13 3.12 70.11
C MET A 30 41.33 2.74 68.64
N GLU A 31 42.56 2.87 68.19
CA GLU A 31 43.02 2.42 66.88
C GLU A 31 43.15 0.90 66.86
N TYR A 32 42.45 0.26 65.93
CA TYR A 32 42.92 -0.95 65.30
C TYR A 32 43.16 -0.65 63.83
N ALA A 33 44.41 -0.82 63.43
CA ALA A 33 44.87 -0.67 62.06
C ALA A 33 44.38 -1.85 61.22
N THR A 34 43.74 -1.54 60.08
CA THR A 34 43.73 -2.41 58.90
C THR A 34 43.65 -1.51 57.67
N GLU A 35 44.66 -1.64 56.83
CA GLU A 35 44.83 -0.96 55.55
C GLU A 35 43.55 -1.12 54.70
N THR A 36 42.97 0.00 54.27
CA THR A 36 41.94 0.00 53.23
C THR A 36 42.64 0.00 51.88
N GLU A 37 42.72 -1.17 51.23
CA GLU A 37 42.95 -1.25 49.79
C GLU A 37 41.78 -0.54 49.08
N GLU A 38 42.10 0.47 48.26
CA GLU A 38 41.17 1.01 47.27
C GLU A 38 40.81 -0.10 46.27
N PHE A 39 39.63 -0.69 46.43
CA PHE A 39 39.02 -1.48 45.36
C PHE A 39 38.60 -0.52 44.24
N LEU A 40 39.46 -0.40 43.22
CA LEU A 40 39.06 0.04 41.88
C LEU A 40 37.99 -0.92 41.36
N SER A 41 36.72 -0.49 41.42
CA SER A 41 35.60 -1.15 40.77
C SER A 41 35.76 -1.02 39.25
N MET A 42 36.42 -2.00 38.63
CA MET A 42 36.46 -2.19 37.18
C MET A 42 35.28 -3.03 36.69
N ASN A 43 34.04 -2.63 36.98
CA ASN A 43 32.87 -3.15 36.28
C ASN A 43 32.07 -1.99 35.71
N GLU A 44 31.98 -1.93 34.38
CA GLU A 44 30.98 -1.13 33.68
C GLU A 44 29.59 -1.53 34.17
N GLU A 45 28.73 -0.56 34.44
CA GLU A 45 27.32 -0.82 34.74
C GLU A 45 26.69 -1.56 33.55
N PRO A 46 26.00 -2.69 33.77
CA PRO A 46 25.40 -3.42 32.66
C PRO A 46 24.26 -2.57 32.08
N HIS A 47 24.45 -2.09 30.85
CA HIS A 47 23.37 -1.55 30.05
C HIS A 47 22.40 -2.70 29.71
N LEU A 48 21.30 -2.80 30.46
CA LEU A 48 20.15 -3.62 30.06
C LEU A 48 19.55 -3.01 28.78
N TYR A 49 19.98 -3.49 27.62
CA TYR A 49 19.08 -3.56 26.48
C TYR A 49 18.16 -4.75 26.75
N ASP A 50 17.01 -4.50 27.35
CA ASP A 50 15.90 -5.46 27.38
C ASP A 50 15.31 -5.56 25.97
N SER A 51 15.96 -6.28 25.07
CA SER A 51 15.22 -6.92 23.98
C SER A 51 14.43 -8.07 24.59
N VAL A 52 13.21 -7.77 25.04
CA VAL A 52 12.24 -8.82 25.40
C VAL A 52 12.16 -9.76 24.19
N PRO A 53 12.50 -11.05 24.33
CA PRO A 53 12.43 -11.98 23.21
C PRO A 53 10.98 -12.01 22.71
N VAL A 54 10.78 -11.67 21.43
CA VAL A 54 9.47 -11.77 20.78
C VAL A 54 9.11 -13.25 20.74
N VAL A 55 8.12 -13.64 21.54
CA VAL A 55 7.59 -15.01 21.53
C VAL A 55 6.68 -15.14 20.31
N ILE A 56 7.19 -15.77 19.26
CA ILE A 56 6.40 -16.12 18.08
C ILE A 56 5.54 -17.33 18.45
N PRO A 57 4.20 -17.23 18.39
CA PRO A 57 3.34 -18.37 18.70
C PRO A 57 3.52 -19.47 17.67
N HIS A 58 3.43 -20.74 18.09
CA HIS A 58 3.42 -21.87 17.17
C HIS A 58 2.09 -22.05 16.42
N ILE A 59 1.10 -21.21 16.72
CA ILE A 59 -0.21 -21.16 16.11
C ILE A 59 -0.34 -19.79 15.46
N VAL A 60 -0.20 -19.75 14.14
CA VAL A 60 -0.09 -18.55 13.34
C VAL A 60 -1.38 -18.36 12.54
N THR A 61 -2.05 -17.23 12.77
CA THR A 61 -3.28 -16.82 12.09
C THR A 61 -3.13 -15.41 11.57
N ASP A 62 -4.11 -14.98 10.78
CA ASP A 62 -4.40 -13.56 10.64
C ASP A 62 -4.70 -12.96 12.01
N LYS A 63 -4.05 -11.84 12.34
CA LYS A 63 -4.18 -11.16 13.64
C LYS A 63 -5.37 -10.22 13.69
N ALA A 64 -5.79 -9.70 12.55
CA ALA A 64 -7.01 -8.91 12.46
C ALA A 64 -8.22 -9.86 12.37
N GLY A 65 -8.16 -10.87 11.50
CA GLY A 65 -9.06 -12.01 11.51
C GLY A 65 -9.61 -12.40 10.14
N PHE A 66 -10.88 -12.77 10.08
CA PHE A 66 -11.49 -13.38 8.89
C PHE A 66 -12.89 -12.84 8.59
N GLU A 67 -13.21 -12.71 7.30
CA GLU A 67 -14.60 -12.48 6.87
C GLU A 67 -15.47 -13.72 7.17
N THR A 68 -16.77 -13.55 7.45
CA THR A 68 -17.63 -14.68 7.79
C THR A 68 -17.69 -15.70 6.64
N GLU A 69 -17.81 -15.23 5.40
CA GLU A 69 -17.93 -16.13 4.25
C GLU A 69 -16.59 -16.62 3.67
N ALA A 70 -15.49 -15.93 3.98
CA ALA A 70 -14.16 -16.28 3.48
C ALA A 70 -13.59 -17.56 4.11
N GLU A 71 -12.65 -18.17 3.37
CA GLU A 71 -11.84 -19.30 3.83
C GLU A 71 -11.03 -18.91 5.07
N LYS A 72 -11.03 -19.77 6.09
CA LYS A 72 -10.31 -19.54 7.35
C LYS A 72 -9.29 -20.63 7.60
N VAL A 73 -8.01 -20.28 7.54
CA VAL A 73 -6.89 -21.21 7.69
C VAL A 73 -5.92 -20.73 8.76
N VAL A 74 -5.59 -21.63 9.68
CA VAL A 74 -4.51 -21.50 10.66
C VAL A 74 -3.31 -22.33 10.25
N VAL A 75 -2.11 -21.81 10.50
CA VAL A 75 -0.83 -22.49 10.24
C VAL A 75 -0.16 -22.84 11.57
N PHE A 76 0.38 -24.06 11.67
CA PHE A 76 1.09 -24.56 12.84
C PHE A 76 2.56 -24.77 12.50
N THR A 77 3.46 -24.13 13.25
CA THR A 77 4.91 -24.06 12.96
C THR A 77 5.78 -24.92 13.88
N SER A 78 5.21 -25.96 14.49
CA SER A 78 5.91 -26.84 15.44
C SER A 78 6.43 -28.12 14.81
N ASP A 79 7.58 -28.61 15.27
CA ASP A 79 8.14 -29.93 14.91
C ASP A 79 7.18 -31.09 15.26
N SER A 80 6.37 -30.92 16.33
CA SER A 80 5.40 -31.91 16.79
C SER A 80 3.98 -31.39 16.57
N LEU A 81 3.48 -31.59 15.36
CA LEU A 81 2.14 -31.15 14.98
C LEU A 81 1.04 -31.89 15.79
N PRO A 82 0.05 -31.17 16.32
CA PRO A 82 -1.10 -31.76 16.98
C PRO A 82 -2.02 -32.44 15.95
N GLN A 83 -2.92 -33.31 16.41
CA GLN A 83 -3.93 -33.92 15.53
C GLN A 83 -5.15 -33.01 15.32
N THR A 84 -5.50 -32.22 16.34
CA THR A 84 -6.68 -31.37 16.38
C THR A 84 -6.37 -30.03 17.01
N PHE A 85 -7.18 -29.03 16.70
CA PHE A 85 -7.15 -27.70 17.31
C PHE A 85 -8.56 -27.27 17.69
N ASP A 86 -8.67 -26.36 18.64
CA ASP A 86 -9.94 -25.80 19.09
C ASP A 86 -9.98 -24.30 18.87
N VAL A 87 -11.09 -23.79 18.37
CA VAL A 87 -11.37 -22.34 18.37
C VAL A 87 -12.20 -22.03 19.60
N MET A 88 -11.72 -21.05 20.35
CA MET A 88 -12.27 -20.62 21.63
C MET A 88 -12.87 -19.22 21.46
N ASP A 89 -14.08 -19.03 21.97
CA ASP A 89 -14.71 -17.71 22.11
C ASP A 89 -13.95 -16.92 23.18
N ALA A 90 -13.43 -15.74 22.82
CA ALA A 90 -12.51 -14.97 23.65
C ALA A 90 -13.20 -14.43 24.92
N ASP A 91 -14.49 -14.11 24.84
CA ASP A 91 -15.25 -13.56 25.97
C ASP A 91 -15.64 -14.63 26.99
N THR A 92 -16.08 -15.80 26.51
CA THR A 92 -16.62 -16.86 27.37
C THR A 92 -15.60 -17.95 27.71
N GLY A 93 -14.48 -18.02 26.98
CA GLY A 93 -13.50 -19.09 27.07
C GLY A 93 -14.05 -20.46 26.67
N LYS A 94 -15.20 -20.50 25.98
CA LYS A 94 -15.84 -21.75 25.55
C LYS A 94 -15.35 -22.15 24.17
N ARG A 95 -15.19 -23.46 23.97
CA ARG A 95 -14.93 -24.02 22.65
C ARG A 95 -16.16 -23.83 21.77
N VAL A 96 -15.97 -23.21 20.61
CA VAL A 96 -17.02 -22.98 19.60
C VAL A 96 -16.81 -23.81 18.34
N TYR A 97 -15.58 -24.23 18.07
CA TYR A 97 -15.24 -25.08 16.92
C TYR A 97 -14.08 -26.01 17.28
N SER A 98 -13.99 -27.16 16.62
CA SER A 98 -12.86 -28.09 16.71
C SER A 98 -12.54 -28.62 15.33
N GLY A 99 -11.27 -28.54 14.93
CA GLY A 99 -10.80 -28.91 13.61
C GLY A 99 -9.66 -29.91 13.64
N VAL A 100 -9.37 -30.51 12.49
CA VAL A 100 -8.26 -31.45 12.29
C VAL A 100 -7.09 -30.72 11.66
N VAL A 101 -5.88 -30.99 12.14
CA VAL A 101 -4.65 -30.47 11.54
C VAL A 101 -4.18 -31.43 10.44
N LYS A 102 -4.02 -30.89 9.24
CA LYS A 102 -3.46 -31.58 8.08
C LYS A 102 -2.01 -31.16 7.89
N THR A 103 -1.14 -32.09 7.53
CA THR A 103 0.26 -31.78 7.23
C THR A 103 0.44 -31.61 5.72
N LYS A 104 1.05 -30.50 5.30
CA LYS A 104 1.57 -30.35 3.92
C LYS A 104 3.08 -30.57 4.01
N ARG A 105 3.61 -31.57 3.28
CA ARG A 105 5.07 -31.75 3.17
C ARG A 105 5.61 -30.82 2.10
N HIS A 106 6.68 -30.11 2.43
CA HIS A 106 7.41 -29.20 1.54
C HIS A 106 7.77 -29.87 0.20
N PRO A 107 7.49 -29.23 -0.94
CA PRO A 107 8.26 -29.45 -2.14
C PRO A 107 9.66 -28.84 -1.92
N ALA A 108 10.71 -29.67 -1.94
CA ALA A 108 12.13 -29.28 -1.87
C ALA A 108 12.67 -28.71 -0.52
N GLY A 109 12.92 -29.61 0.44
CA GLY A 109 14.20 -29.68 1.17
C GLY A 109 14.70 -28.48 2.00
N GLY A 110 13.98 -28.05 3.04
CA GLY A 110 14.55 -27.04 3.97
C GLY A 110 13.91 -26.84 5.36
N SER A 111 12.63 -27.14 5.57
CA SER A 111 11.94 -26.76 6.83
C SER A 111 11.12 -27.89 7.46
N ALA A 112 10.94 -27.80 8.78
CA ALA A 112 10.06 -28.66 9.57
C ALA A 112 8.64 -28.67 8.99
N PRO A 113 7.92 -29.81 9.01
CA PRO A 113 6.59 -29.91 8.42
C PRO A 113 5.62 -28.91 9.05
N LEU A 114 4.92 -28.13 8.22
CA LEU A 114 3.85 -27.24 8.69
C LEU A 114 2.51 -27.99 8.76
N GLY A 115 1.72 -27.64 9.78
CA GLY A 115 0.34 -28.07 9.93
C GLY A 115 -0.63 -26.99 9.48
N TYR A 116 -1.79 -27.38 8.99
CA TYR A 116 -2.84 -26.49 8.50
C TYR A 116 -4.18 -26.93 9.07
N GLY A 117 -4.96 -25.98 9.56
CA GLY A 117 -6.32 -26.21 10.05
C GLY A 117 -7.31 -25.31 9.33
N ASN A 118 -8.39 -25.88 8.79
CA ASN A 118 -9.49 -25.10 8.23
C ASN A 118 -10.64 -25.02 9.23
N PHE A 119 -11.16 -23.82 9.45
CA PHE A 119 -12.29 -23.53 10.33
C PHE A 119 -13.30 -22.58 9.67
N THR A 120 -13.42 -22.68 8.34
CA THR A 120 -14.29 -21.83 7.51
C THR A 120 -15.75 -21.89 7.93
N ASP A 121 -16.20 -23.05 8.44
CA ASP A 121 -17.56 -23.28 8.94
C ASP A 121 -17.91 -22.41 10.17
N LEU A 122 -16.94 -21.79 10.84
CA LEU A 122 -17.20 -20.77 11.85
C LEU A 122 -17.62 -19.46 11.17
N LYS A 123 -18.93 -19.22 11.13
CA LYS A 123 -19.57 -18.03 10.55
C LYS A 123 -20.04 -17.00 11.57
N LYS A 124 -20.05 -17.37 12.86
CA LYS A 124 -20.60 -16.50 13.90
C LYS A 124 -19.66 -15.32 14.14
N ASN A 125 -20.21 -14.10 14.13
CA ASN A 125 -19.44 -12.90 14.46
C ASN A 125 -18.99 -12.94 15.92
N GLY A 126 -17.75 -12.54 16.17
CA GLY A 126 -17.19 -12.52 17.52
C GLY A 126 -15.67 -12.43 17.54
N SER A 127 -15.12 -12.37 18.75
CA SER A 127 -13.68 -12.47 18.99
C SER A 127 -13.32 -13.89 19.41
N TYR A 128 -12.24 -14.41 18.83
CA TYR A 128 -11.82 -15.79 18.97
C TYR A 128 -10.31 -15.89 19.13
N TYR A 129 -9.86 -17.04 19.63
CA TYR A 129 -8.46 -17.45 19.57
C TYR A 129 -8.39 -18.97 19.37
N ILE A 130 -7.29 -19.45 18.79
CA ILE A 130 -7.08 -20.89 18.61
C ILE A 130 -6.23 -21.40 19.77
N LYS A 131 -6.66 -22.51 20.35
CA LYS A 131 -5.97 -23.20 21.42
C LYS A 131 -5.60 -24.60 20.98
N CYS A 132 -4.36 -24.98 21.25
CA CYS A 132 -3.92 -26.35 21.06
C CYS A 132 -3.12 -26.83 22.28
N PRO A 133 -3.49 -27.97 22.89
CA PRO A 133 -2.66 -28.61 23.90
C PRO A 133 -1.23 -28.82 23.39
N GLY A 134 -0.24 -28.39 24.17
CA GLY A 134 1.18 -28.52 23.83
C GLY A 134 1.77 -27.39 22.97
N LEU A 135 0.96 -26.63 22.23
CA LEU A 135 1.42 -25.48 21.43
C LEU A 135 1.02 -24.12 22.00
N GLY A 136 0.05 -24.09 22.92
CA GLY A 136 -0.42 -22.84 23.54
C GLY A 136 -1.62 -22.25 22.80
N GLU A 137 -1.60 -20.93 22.63
CA GLU A 137 -2.69 -20.12 22.10
C GLU A 137 -2.19 -19.23 20.96
N SER A 138 -3.02 -18.98 19.96
CA SER A 138 -2.77 -17.94 18.95
C SER A 138 -3.00 -16.55 19.54
N TYR A 139 -2.62 -15.52 18.79
CA TYR A 139 -3.19 -14.19 19.01
C TYR A 139 -4.72 -14.22 18.82
N PRO A 140 -5.46 -13.35 19.54
CA PRO A 140 -6.89 -13.19 19.30
C PRO A 140 -7.14 -12.57 17.92
N PHE A 141 -8.27 -12.90 17.33
CA PHE A 141 -8.72 -12.38 16.03
C PHE A 141 -10.25 -12.24 16.01
N VAL A 142 -10.79 -11.49 15.05
CA VAL A 142 -12.25 -11.36 14.87
C VAL A 142 -12.76 -12.19 13.69
N VAL A 143 -14.02 -12.63 13.78
CA VAL A 143 -14.82 -13.04 12.62
C VAL A 143 -15.94 -12.03 12.47
N THR A 144 -16.06 -11.39 11.31
CA THR A 144 -17.01 -10.31 11.01
C THR A 144 -17.24 -10.20 9.51
N ASP A 145 -18.20 -9.39 9.04
CA ASP A 145 -18.45 -9.09 7.61
C ASP A 145 -17.88 -7.73 7.16
N GLU A 146 -17.18 -7.06 8.09
CA GLU A 146 -16.76 -5.66 7.97
C GLU A 146 -15.22 -5.54 8.01
N LEU A 147 -14.50 -6.66 7.86
CA LEU A 147 -13.07 -6.68 8.14
C LEU A 147 -12.31 -5.92 7.06
N ILE A 148 -12.52 -6.28 5.80
CA ILE A 148 -11.90 -5.63 4.64
C ILE A 148 -12.48 -4.22 4.46
N ARG A 149 -13.79 -4.05 4.68
CA ARG A 149 -14.44 -2.72 4.63
C ARG A 149 -13.87 -1.75 5.66
N GLY A 150 -13.47 -2.25 6.84
CA GLY A 150 -12.81 -1.46 7.87
C GLY A 150 -11.40 -1.01 7.51
N ILE A 151 -10.68 -1.72 6.64
CA ILE A 151 -9.30 -1.40 6.26
C ILE A 151 -9.23 -0.35 5.14
N VAL A 152 -10.19 -0.33 4.22
CA VAL A 152 -10.19 0.58 3.06
C VAL A 152 -10.09 2.06 3.47
N PRO A 153 -10.85 2.57 4.47
CA PRO A 153 -10.71 3.94 4.93
C PRO A 153 -9.29 4.30 5.39
N ASP A 154 -8.63 3.42 6.14
CA ASP A 154 -7.27 3.66 6.64
C ASP A 154 -6.26 3.70 5.49
N ALA A 155 -6.41 2.80 4.51
CA ALA A 155 -5.57 2.81 3.31
C ALA A 155 -5.78 4.08 2.47
N LEU A 156 -7.01 4.58 2.37
CA LEU A 156 -7.31 5.86 1.70
C LEU A 156 -6.78 7.06 2.50
N ASP A 157 -6.84 7.03 3.83
CA ASP A 157 -6.33 8.12 4.70
C ASP A 157 -4.83 8.38 4.49
N VAL A 158 -4.04 7.36 4.13
CA VAL A 158 -2.62 7.53 3.77
C VAL A 158 -2.44 8.52 2.62
N LEU A 159 -3.28 8.45 1.58
CA LEU A 159 -3.21 9.35 0.42
C LEU A 159 -3.49 10.81 0.82
N ASP A 160 -4.31 11.04 1.84
CA ASP A 160 -4.53 12.36 2.42
C ASP A 160 -3.40 12.80 3.36
N MET A 161 -2.83 11.86 4.12
CA MET A 161 -1.75 12.11 5.09
C MET A 161 -0.45 12.54 4.42
N VAL A 162 -0.08 11.91 3.31
CA VAL A 162 1.15 12.25 2.57
C VAL A 162 0.93 13.38 1.58
N ARG A 163 -0.29 13.91 1.46
CA ARG A 163 -0.57 15.07 0.60
C ARG A 163 -0.10 16.35 1.27
N GLU A 164 0.73 17.09 0.56
CA GLU A 164 1.23 18.35 1.04
C GLU A 164 0.18 19.48 0.93
N LYS A 165 0.25 20.45 1.84
CA LYS A 165 -0.64 21.61 1.85
C LYS A 165 -0.17 22.66 0.82
N ARG A 166 -0.94 23.73 0.66
CA ARG A 166 -0.55 24.85 -0.24
C ARG A 166 0.83 25.39 0.11
N ILE A 167 1.76 25.36 -0.84
CA ILE A 167 3.10 25.90 -0.70
C ILE A 167 3.34 26.99 -1.75
N SER A 168 3.92 28.11 -1.31
CA SER A 168 4.56 29.07 -2.22
C SER A 168 5.95 28.55 -2.60
N VAL A 169 6.14 28.24 -3.88
CA VAL A 169 7.36 27.67 -4.42
C VAL A 169 8.13 28.75 -5.16
N LYS A 170 9.40 28.95 -4.78
CA LYS A 170 10.36 29.76 -5.53
C LYS A 170 11.17 28.84 -6.44
N ALA A 171 10.72 28.66 -7.65
CA ALA A 171 11.41 27.83 -8.63
C ALA A 171 12.29 28.68 -9.55
N ARG A 172 13.18 28.05 -10.31
CA ARG A 172 13.75 28.66 -11.51
C ARG A 172 13.14 28.00 -12.73
N ASP A 173 12.72 28.79 -13.71
CA ASP A 173 12.24 28.27 -14.98
C ASP A 173 13.37 27.64 -15.81
N THR A 174 13.01 27.06 -16.96
CA THR A 174 13.93 26.45 -17.92
C THR A 174 14.96 27.42 -18.52
N LYS A 175 14.82 28.73 -18.26
CA LYS A 175 15.73 29.80 -18.71
C LYS A 175 16.52 30.41 -17.54
N GLY A 176 16.37 29.87 -16.34
CA GLY A 176 17.08 30.29 -15.13
C GLY A 176 16.47 31.51 -14.42
N ALA A 177 15.29 31.98 -14.83
CA ALA A 177 14.58 33.06 -14.15
C ALA A 177 13.84 32.54 -12.91
N GLU A 178 13.90 33.29 -11.81
CA GLU A 178 13.12 32.97 -10.59
C GLU A 178 11.63 33.16 -10.89
N ILE A 179 10.85 32.11 -10.69
CA ILE A 179 9.40 32.10 -10.79
C ILE A 179 8.81 31.79 -9.41
N GLU A 180 7.77 32.52 -9.04
CA GLU A 180 6.99 32.22 -7.85
C GLU A 180 5.70 31.51 -8.30
N LYS A 181 5.53 30.25 -7.88
CA LYS A 181 4.35 29.44 -8.21
C LYS A 181 3.72 28.97 -6.92
N ILE A 182 2.40 29.12 -6.81
CA ILE A 182 1.65 28.48 -5.72
C ILE A 182 1.30 27.08 -6.21
N ILE A 183 1.90 26.08 -5.57
CA ILE A 183 1.62 24.66 -5.82
C ILE A 183 0.77 24.15 -4.67
N GLN A 184 -0.29 23.41 -4.99
CA GLN A 184 -1.20 22.84 -4.02
C GLN A 184 -1.30 21.34 -4.25
N GLY A 185 -1.24 20.57 -3.16
CA GLY A 185 -1.33 19.12 -3.21
C GLY A 185 0.01 18.49 -3.58
N GLY A 186 -0.06 17.33 -4.22
CA GLY A 186 1.09 16.48 -4.48
C GLY A 186 1.34 15.57 -3.30
N TRP A 187 1.48 14.28 -3.59
CA TRP A 187 1.91 13.33 -2.59
C TRP A 187 3.42 13.45 -2.34
N ILE A 188 3.80 13.40 -1.06
CA ILE A 188 5.20 13.25 -0.64
C ILE A 188 5.62 11.83 -0.97
N THR A 189 6.65 11.70 -1.81
CA THR A 189 7.11 10.43 -2.39
C THR A 189 8.38 9.89 -1.73
N ASP A 190 9.05 10.67 -0.87
CA ASP A 190 10.23 10.23 -0.12
C ASP A 190 10.28 10.82 1.31
N GLU A 191 11.24 10.36 2.10
CA GLU A 191 11.48 10.82 3.47
C GLU A 191 11.95 12.29 3.57
N ASN A 192 12.38 12.90 2.46
CA ASN A 192 12.87 14.28 2.40
C ASN A 192 11.76 15.29 2.05
N GLY A 193 10.52 14.84 1.90
CA GLY A 193 9.41 15.71 1.48
C GLY A 193 9.42 16.02 -0.02
N THR A 194 10.15 15.26 -0.84
CA THR A 194 10.12 15.37 -2.30
C THR A 194 8.77 14.88 -2.82
N GLN A 195 8.28 15.50 -3.89
CA GLN A 195 7.12 15.07 -4.65
C GLN A 195 7.57 14.76 -6.07
N GLU A 196 7.75 13.48 -6.40
CA GLU A 196 8.21 13.03 -7.73
C GLU A 196 7.05 12.68 -8.67
N VAL A 197 7.07 13.24 -9.88
CA VAL A 197 6.00 13.06 -10.88
C VAL A 197 5.86 11.61 -11.31
N GLU A 198 6.96 10.88 -11.47
CA GLU A 198 6.91 9.50 -11.93
C GLU A 198 6.24 8.58 -10.89
N ILE A 199 6.60 8.72 -9.61
CA ILE A 199 6.00 7.96 -8.51
C ILE A 199 4.52 8.31 -8.35
N ALA A 200 4.16 9.59 -8.41
CA ALA A 200 2.77 10.03 -8.37
C ALA A 200 1.97 9.47 -9.56
N ALA A 201 2.53 9.51 -10.76
CA ALA A 201 1.88 8.99 -11.97
C ALA A 201 1.67 7.47 -11.90
N GLU A 202 2.67 6.70 -11.47
CA GLU A 202 2.52 5.25 -11.24
C GLU A 202 1.42 4.95 -10.21
N THR A 203 1.42 5.67 -9.09
CA THR A 203 0.44 5.51 -8.01
C THR A 203 -0.98 5.80 -8.53
N MET A 204 -1.16 6.92 -9.23
CA MET A 204 -2.42 7.26 -9.89
C MET A 204 -2.82 6.21 -10.94
N MET A 205 -1.89 5.67 -11.72
CA MET A 205 -2.18 4.63 -12.72
C MET A 205 -2.69 3.34 -12.07
N THR A 206 -2.10 2.92 -10.95
CA THR A 206 -2.59 1.79 -10.15
C THR A 206 -4.01 2.03 -9.67
N LEU A 207 -4.26 3.16 -9.00
CA LEU A 207 -5.55 3.50 -8.40
C LEU A 207 -6.65 3.71 -9.45
N LEU A 208 -6.35 4.41 -10.55
CA LEU A 208 -7.28 4.59 -11.67
C LEU A 208 -7.61 3.25 -12.33
N THR A 209 -6.65 2.32 -12.40
CA THR A 209 -6.90 0.97 -12.94
C THR A 209 -7.76 0.17 -11.97
N ALA A 210 -7.49 0.23 -10.66
CA ALA A 210 -8.31 -0.42 -9.64
C ALA A 210 -9.77 0.08 -9.70
N TYR A 211 -9.98 1.40 -9.75
CA TYR A 211 -11.31 1.99 -9.88
C TYR A 211 -11.99 1.62 -11.20
N GLU A 212 -11.25 1.59 -12.31
CA GLU A 212 -11.79 1.20 -13.62
C GLU A 212 -12.28 -0.26 -13.63
N LEU A 213 -11.58 -1.17 -12.94
CA LEU A 213 -11.96 -2.59 -12.88
C LEU A 213 -13.00 -2.89 -11.79
N PHE A 214 -12.93 -2.21 -10.64
CA PHE A 214 -13.74 -2.50 -9.45
C PHE A 214 -14.48 -1.27 -8.90
N PRO A 215 -15.26 -0.53 -9.71
CA PRO A 215 -15.85 0.74 -9.26
C PRO A 215 -16.81 0.57 -8.08
N GLN A 216 -17.51 -0.57 -7.98
CA GLN A 216 -18.47 -0.85 -6.89
C GLN A 216 -17.77 -1.00 -5.53
N SER A 217 -16.54 -1.49 -5.51
CA SER A 217 -15.73 -1.61 -4.28
C SER A 217 -15.36 -0.25 -3.69
N PHE A 218 -15.56 0.85 -4.42
CA PHE A 218 -15.29 2.21 -3.95
C PHE A 218 -16.56 3.02 -3.66
N ALA A 219 -17.74 2.52 -4.03
CA ALA A 219 -18.97 3.32 -4.08
C ALA A 219 -19.47 3.80 -2.71
N GLU A 220 -19.22 3.02 -1.65
CA GLU A 220 -19.64 3.37 -0.29
C GLU A 220 -18.65 4.30 0.44
N PHE A 221 -17.42 4.40 -0.05
CA PHE A 221 -16.36 5.19 0.57
C PHE A 221 -16.41 6.62 0.02
N THR A 222 -17.32 7.44 0.58
CA THR A 222 -17.48 8.86 0.20
C THR A 222 -16.89 9.82 1.22
N ASN A 223 -16.44 10.99 0.77
CA ASN A 223 -16.06 12.10 1.65
C ASN A 223 -17.32 12.80 2.22
N ASP A 224 -17.13 13.83 3.06
CA ASP A 224 -18.23 14.60 3.66
C ASP A 224 -19.14 15.30 2.63
N ALA A 225 -18.64 15.54 1.41
CA ALA A 225 -19.39 16.13 0.31
C ALA A 225 -20.22 15.09 -0.48
N GLY A 226 -20.03 13.80 -0.21
CA GLY A 226 -20.66 12.70 -0.93
C GLY A 226 -19.90 12.26 -2.19
N ASP A 227 -18.70 12.79 -2.44
CA ASP A 227 -17.86 12.37 -3.56
C ASP A 227 -17.13 11.08 -3.20
N ILE A 228 -16.98 10.18 -4.18
CA ILE A 228 -16.20 8.95 -4.01
C ILE A 228 -14.75 9.33 -3.65
N ARG A 229 -14.29 8.91 -2.46
CA ARG A 229 -13.01 9.35 -1.87
C ARG A 229 -11.82 9.16 -2.79
N ILE A 230 -11.72 7.99 -3.43
CA ILE A 230 -10.59 7.71 -4.31
C ILE A 230 -10.56 8.64 -5.53
N LEU A 231 -11.72 9.03 -6.07
CA LEU A 231 -11.81 9.97 -7.18
C LEU A 231 -11.48 11.40 -6.75
N ASP A 232 -11.92 11.81 -5.57
CA ASP A 232 -11.60 13.11 -4.97
C ASP A 232 -10.08 13.25 -4.73
N GLN A 233 -9.43 12.20 -4.20
CA GLN A 233 -7.99 12.16 -4.02
C GLN A 233 -7.23 12.23 -5.35
N LEU A 234 -7.67 11.47 -6.37
CA LEU A 234 -7.08 11.52 -7.71
C LEU A 234 -7.29 12.87 -8.41
N TYR A 235 -8.41 13.55 -8.16
CA TYR A 235 -8.65 14.92 -8.64
C TYR A 235 -7.66 15.90 -8.03
N HIS A 236 -7.42 15.83 -6.73
CA HIS A 236 -6.44 16.68 -6.08
C HIS A 236 -5.02 16.45 -6.60
N GLU A 237 -4.64 15.20 -6.87
CA GLU A 237 -3.34 14.88 -7.45
C GLU A 237 -3.23 15.32 -8.91
N SER A 238 -4.30 15.22 -9.71
CA SER A 238 -4.29 15.75 -11.08
C SER A 238 -4.14 17.27 -11.12
N VAL A 239 -4.68 18.00 -10.14
CA VAL A 239 -4.45 19.46 -10.00
C VAL A 239 -2.97 19.75 -9.75
N TRP A 240 -2.31 18.99 -8.87
CA TRP A 240 -0.87 19.13 -8.63
C TRP A 240 -0.06 18.82 -9.88
N MET A 241 -0.34 17.70 -10.56
CA MET A 241 0.29 17.31 -11.81
C MET A 241 0.21 18.43 -12.86
N LEU A 242 -0.99 18.99 -13.09
CA LEU A 242 -1.19 20.08 -14.05
C LEU A 242 -0.34 21.31 -13.71
N SER A 243 -0.10 21.55 -12.41
CA SER A 243 0.77 22.65 -11.96
C SER A 243 2.26 22.42 -12.27
N LEU A 244 2.67 21.21 -12.65
CA LEU A 244 4.06 20.88 -13.01
C LEU A 244 4.31 20.88 -14.52
N GLN A 245 3.29 21.11 -15.35
CA GLN A 245 3.48 21.29 -16.78
C GLN A 245 4.01 22.69 -17.09
N ASP A 246 5.09 22.76 -17.86
CA ASP A 246 5.65 24.00 -18.39
C ASP A 246 4.74 24.53 -19.52
N GLU A 247 4.17 25.72 -19.30
CA GLU A 247 3.17 26.32 -20.21
C GLU A 247 3.72 26.65 -21.61
N THR A 248 5.05 26.78 -21.76
CA THR A 248 5.67 27.17 -23.04
C THR A 248 5.99 25.96 -23.89
N SER A 249 6.55 24.91 -23.29
CA SER A 249 7.05 23.72 -23.97
C SER A 249 6.06 22.57 -23.97
N GLY A 250 5.20 22.48 -22.95
CA GLY A 250 4.33 21.32 -22.67
C GLY A 250 5.03 20.21 -21.89
N GLY A 251 6.35 20.29 -21.68
CA GLY A 251 7.10 19.33 -20.87
C GLY A 251 6.82 19.48 -19.38
N VAL A 252 7.17 18.46 -18.59
CA VAL A 252 6.82 18.37 -17.17
C VAL A 252 8.07 18.34 -16.31
N PHE A 253 8.09 19.19 -15.28
CA PHE A 253 9.16 19.21 -14.27
C PHE A 253 9.22 17.88 -13.53
N LYS A 254 10.42 17.35 -13.28
CA LYS A 254 10.60 16.01 -12.70
C LYS A 254 9.99 15.86 -11.29
N SER A 255 10.20 16.86 -10.45
CA SER A 255 9.80 16.82 -9.05
C SER A 255 9.76 18.20 -8.41
N LEU A 256 9.03 18.31 -7.30
CA LEU A 256 9.20 19.38 -6.31
C LEU A 256 10.05 18.83 -5.17
N TYR A 257 11.12 19.52 -4.78
CA TYR A 257 11.99 19.08 -3.68
C TYR A 257 12.36 20.25 -2.77
N THR A 258 12.71 19.91 -1.53
CA THR A 258 13.13 20.90 -0.52
C THR A 258 14.64 20.97 -0.40
N VAL A 259 15.15 22.17 -0.15
CA VAL A 259 16.53 22.40 0.29
C VAL A 259 16.46 23.14 1.61
N ASN A 260 17.09 22.58 2.65
CA ASN A 260 17.13 23.14 3.99
C ASN A 260 18.52 23.67 4.30
N ASP A 261 18.63 25.00 4.41
CA ASP A 261 19.90 25.68 4.72
C ASP A 261 19.96 26.18 6.17
N ASN A 262 19.44 25.38 7.14
CA ASN A 262 19.38 25.66 8.59
C ASN A 262 18.65 26.96 9.03
N VAL A 263 18.30 27.84 8.08
CA VAL A 263 17.69 29.16 8.29
C VAL A 263 16.33 29.27 7.61
N SER A 264 16.13 28.56 6.49
CA SER A 264 14.86 28.54 5.75
C SER A 264 14.75 27.27 4.91
N VAL A 265 13.51 26.80 4.72
CA VAL A 265 13.17 25.77 3.74
C VAL A 265 12.85 26.47 2.41
N THR A 266 13.51 26.07 1.33
CA THR A 266 13.19 26.52 -0.03
C THR A 266 12.69 25.35 -0.85
N TYR A 267 11.54 25.54 -1.51
CA TYR A 267 10.97 24.57 -2.44
C TYR A 267 11.44 24.87 -3.86
N ASN A 268 11.95 23.86 -4.55
CA ASN A 268 12.52 23.98 -5.89
C ASN A 268 11.87 22.97 -6.84
N LEU A 269 11.76 23.36 -8.11
CA LEU A 269 11.40 22.43 -9.18
C LEU A 269 12.66 21.85 -9.80
N ALA A 270 12.72 20.52 -9.90
CA ALA A 270 13.72 19.86 -10.73
C ALA A 270 13.42 20.13 -12.21
N PRO A 271 14.42 20.13 -13.10
CA PRO A 271 14.22 20.42 -14.53
C PRO A 271 13.15 19.56 -15.19
N VAL A 272 12.67 20.03 -16.34
CA VAL A 272 11.79 19.24 -17.21
C VAL A 272 12.49 17.93 -17.60
N ASP A 273 11.75 16.83 -17.51
CA ASP A 273 12.25 15.47 -17.73
C ASP A 273 11.35 14.68 -18.70
N TYR A 274 11.97 13.85 -19.54
CA TYR A 274 11.25 13.09 -20.56
C TYR A 274 10.41 11.95 -19.98
N THR A 275 10.91 11.23 -18.98
CA THR A 275 10.17 10.16 -18.32
C THR A 275 9.01 10.74 -17.53
N ALA A 276 9.22 11.83 -16.78
CA ALA A 276 8.15 12.55 -16.10
C ALA A 276 7.08 13.05 -17.07
N SER A 277 7.48 13.60 -18.22
CA SER A 277 6.54 14.05 -19.25
C SER A 277 5.74 12.90 -19.87
N ALA A 278 6.36 11.72 -20.07
CA ALA A 278 5.68 10.53 -20.57
C ALA A 278 4.70 9.96 -19.53
N ALA A 279 5.13 9.85 -18.27
CA ALA A 279 4.30 9.37 -17.18
C ALA A 279 3.08 10.27 -16.96
N PHE A 280 3.29 11.60 -16.99
CA PHE A 280 2.23 12.60 -16.96
C PHE A 280 1.25 12.45 -18.14
N ALA A 281 1.75 12.27 -19.36
CA ALA A 281 0.90 12.06 -20.53
C ALA A 281 0.02 10.80 -20.40
N ALA A 282 0.58 9.70 -19.90
CA ALA A 282 -0.16 8.47 -19.65
C ALA A 282 -1.27 8.65 -18.62
N VAL A 283 -0.91 9.17 -17.43
CA VAL A 283 -1.85 9.28 -16.31
C VAL A 283 -2.93 10.33 -16.55
N MET A 284 -2.61 11.48 -17.16
CA MET A 284 -3.62 12.51 -17.45
C MET A 284 -4.60 12.07 -18.54
N ALA A 285 -4.15 11.27 -19.52
CA ALA A 285 -5.04 10.64 -20.49
C ALA A 285 -5.94 9.58 -19.85
N LYS A 286 -5.39 8.72 -18.97
CA LYS A 286 -6.19 7.73 -18.22
C LYS A 286 -7.21 8.41 -17.33
N PHE A 287 -6.78 9.40 -16.54
CA PHE A 287 -7.64 10.18 -15.66
C PHE A 287 -8.78 10.82 -16.44
N SER A 288 -8.49 11.48 -17.56
CA SER A 288 -9.52 12.05 -18.44
C SER A 288 -10.57 11.01 -18.87
N TYR A 289 -10.13 9.81 -19.27
CA TYR A 289 -11.04 8.76 -19.71
C TYR A 289 -11.96 8.25 -18.59
N VAL A 290 -11.44 8.10 -17.36
CA VAL A 290 -12.17 7.63 -16.18
C VAL A 290 -13.08 8.74 -15.60
N TYR A 291 -12.59 9.97 -15.55
CA TYR A 291 -13.24 11.09 -14.85
C TYR A 291 -14.26 11.85 -15.71
N LYS A 292 -14.34 11.59 -17.02
CA LYS A 292 -15.26 12.30 -17.94
C LYS A 292 -16.74 12.24 -17.52
N ASP A 293 -17.15 11.18 -16.83
CA ASP A 293 -18.54 10.97 -16.41
C ASP A 293 -18.83 11.67 -15.07
N VAL A 294 -17.78 12.14 -14.37
CA VAL A 294 -17.85 12.94 -13.14
C VAL A 294 -17.78 14.43 -13.49
N ASP A 295 -16.75 14.84 -14.25
CA ASP A 295 -16.57 16.20 -14.76
C ASP A 295 -15.93 16.16 -16.16
N ALA A 296 -16.79 16.31 -17.19
CA ALA A 296 -16.36 16.29 -18.58
C ALA A 296 -15.49 17.49 -18.98
N GLU A 297 -15.68 18.66 -18.35
CA GLU A 297 -14.90 19.87 -18.66
C GLU A 297 -13.48 19.72 -18.13
N TYR A 298 -13.35 19.33 -16.86
CA TYR A 298 -12.05 19.08 -16.25
C TYR A 298 -11.32 17.90 -16.92
N ALA A 299 -12.04 16.82 -17.24
CA ALA A 299 -11.46 15.71 -18.02
C ALA A 299 -10.91 16.17 -19.38
N SER A 300 -11.56 17.14 -20.05
CA SER A 300 -11.05 17.71 -21.31
C SER A 300 -9.75 18.51 -21.10
N ILE A 301 -9.60 19.20 -19.96
CA ILE A 301 -8.37 19.91 -19.59
C ILE A 301 -7.22 18.91 -19.42
N CYS A 302 -7.43 17.82 -18.67
CA CYS A 302 -6.43 16.77 -18.47
C CYS A 302 -6.00 16.13 -19.80
N LEU A 303 -6.93 15.83 -20.71
CA LEU A 303 -6.60 15.25 -22.02
C LEU A 303 -5.76 16.21 -22.88
N LYS A 304 -6.09 17.51 -22.87
CA LYS A 304 -5.30 18.53 -23.58
C LYS A 304 -3.89 18.64 -22.99
N ALA A 305 -3.76 18.59 -21.68
CA ALA A 305 -2.47 18.60 -21.00
C ALA A 305 -1.63 17.37 -21.38
N ALA A 306 -2.24 16.18 -21.40
CA ALA A 306 -1.59 14.94 -21.84
C ALA A 306 -1.09 15.04 -23.30
N ASP A 307 -1.92 15.55 -24.20
CA ASP A 307 -1.59 15.78 -25.61
C ASP A 307 -0.44 16.79 -25.78
N MET A 308 -0.38 17.85 -24.97
CA MET A 308 0.72 18.81 -24.97
C MET A 308 2.05 18.18 -24.50
N ALA A 309 2.02 17.36 -23.45
CA ALA A 309 3.21 16.64 -22.97
C ALA A 309 3.74 15.64 -24.01
N TRP A 310 2.84 14.95 -24.72
CA TRP A 310 3.24 14.09 -25.84
C TRP A 310 3.92 14.88 -26.96
N LYS A 311 3.33 16.01 -27.38
CA LYS A 311 3.89 16.86 -28.45
C LYS A 311 5.26 17.43 -28.08
N TYR A 312 5.49 17.71 -26.80
CA TYR A 312 6.82 18.05 -26.28
C TYR A 312 7.82 16.92 -26.56
N LEU A 313 7.49 15.67 -26.19
CA LEU A 313 8.35 14.51 -26.41
C LEU A 313 8.64 14.23 -27.89
N GLU A 314 7.65 14.44 -28.77
CA GLU A 314 7.83 14.36 -30.22
C GLU A 314 8.84 15.40 -30.73
N LYS A 315 8.66 16.66 -30.31
CA LYS A 315 9.51 17.77 -30.72
C LYS A 315 10.96 17.60 -30.26
N GLU A 316 11.17 17.14 -29.03
CA GLU A 316 12.50 16.89 -28.47
C GLU A 316 13.11 15.56 -28.95
N LYS A 317 12.39 14.78 -29.78
CA LYS A 317 12.82 13.46 -30.31
C LYS A 317 13.11 12.44 -29.20
N ALA A 318 12.44 12.59 -28.06
CA ALA A 318 12.58 11.69 -26.91
C ALA A 318 11.96 10.31 -27.18
N ILE A 319 10.96 10.21 -28.05
CA ILE A 319 10.26 8.95 -28.35
C ILE A 319 11.16 7.93 -29.06
N SER A 320 12.09 8.41 -29.90
CA SER A 320 12.97 7.56 -30.71
C SER A 320 14.30 7.19 -30.05
N SER A 321 14.62 7.71 -28.87
CA SER A 321 16.00 7.75 -28.34
C SER A 321 16.24 7.01 -27.02
N SER A 322 15.23 6.49 -26.31
CA SER A 322 15.44 5.77 -25.04
C SER A 322 14.75 4.40 -24.99
N ALA A 323 15.55 3.34 -24.80
CA ALA A 323 15.04 2.01 -24.50
C ALA A 323 14.42 1.94 -23.09
N SER A 324 14.91 2.77 -22.15
CA SER A 324 14.48 2.80 -20.74
C SER A 324 13.13 3.48 -20.48
N SER A 325 12.65 4.35 -21.38
CA SER A 325 11.31 4.97 -21.25
C SER A 325 10.30 4.31 -22.22
N SER A 326 10.65 3.19 -22.84
CA SER A 326 9.82 2.60 -23.91
C SER A 326 8.45 2.14 -23.41
N SER A 327 8.37 1.57 -22.21
CA SER A 327 7.13 1.10 -21.59
C SER A 327 6.21 2.24 -21.15
N VAL A 328 6.74 3.29 -20.51
CA VAL A 328 5.96 4.48 -20.14
C VAL A 328 5.49 5.25 -21.38
N LEU A 329 6.31 5.35 -22.42
CA LEU A 329 5.91 5.92 -23.71
C LEU A 329 4.82 5.08 -24.39
N ALA A 330 4.90 3.75 -24.31
CA ALA A 330 3.85 2.86 -24.79
C ALA A 330 2.54 3.09 -24.00
N ALA A 331 2.60 3.17 -22.67
CA ALA A 331 1.43 3.48 -21.85
C ALA A 331 0.81 4.83 -22.21
N ALA A 332 1.62 5.87 -22.39
CA ALA A 332 1.15 7.19 -22.83
C ALA A 332 0.46 7.15 -24.19
N ALA A 333 1.06 6.50 -25.19
CA ALA A 333 0.46 6.37 -26.53
C ALA A 333 -0.88 5.60 -26.48
N VAL A 334 -0.94 4.52 -25.70
CA VAL A 334 -2.12 3.68 -25.56
C VAL A 334 -3.25 4.43 -24.85
N GLU A 335 -2.96 5.11 -23.74
CA GLU A 335 -3.95 5.91 -23.00
C GLU A 335 -4.44 7.11 -23.83
N LEU A 336 -3.54 7.83 -24.52
CA LEU A 336 -3.90 8.93 -25.42
C LEU A 336 -4.77 8.44 -26.58
N TYR A 337 -4.46 7.28 -27.18
CA TYR A 337 -5.31 6.67 -28.20
C TYR A 337 -6.69 6.33 -27.64
N ARG A 338 -6.74 5.70 -26.47
CA ARG A 338 -8.00 5.30 -25.83
C ARG A 338 -8.87 6.53 -25.53
N ALA A 339 -8.30 7.59 -24.96
CA ALA A 339 -9.02 8.80 -24.60
C ALA A 339 -9.47 9.60 -25.84
N SER A 340 -8.55 9.89 -26.77
CA SER A 340 -8.81 10.80 -27.90
C SER A 340 -9.39 10.13 -29.16
N GLY A 341 -9.03 8.87 -29.42
CA GLY A 341 -9.32 8.20 -30.69
C GLY A 341 -8.47 8.64 -31.89
N LEU A 342 -7.43 9.45 -31.69
CA LEU A 342 -6.61 9.95 -32.79
C LEU A 342 -5.72 8.84 -33.37
N GLN A 343 -5.71 8.73 -34.70
CA GLN A 343 -4.97 7.68 -35.41
C GLN A 343 -3.44 7.79 -35.24
N SER A 344 -2.91 8.99 -35.01
CA SER A 344 -1.48 9.18 -34.71
C SER A 344 -1.04 8.40 -33.47
N TYR A 345 -1.83 8.47 -32.39
CA TYR A 345 -1.55 7.74 -31.16
C TYR A 345 -1.70 6.23 -31.33
N TYR A 346 -2.63 5.77 -32.17
CA TYR A 346 -2.71 4.35 -32.52
C TYR A 346 -1.44 3.84 -33.21
N THR A 347 -0.84 4.64 -34.10
CA THR A 347 0.42 4.29 -34.76
C THR A 347 1.52 4.14 -33.72
N TYR A 348 1.70 5.12 -32.84
CA TYR A 348 2.68 5.03 -31.75
C TYR A 348 2.43 3.87 -30.79
N ALA A 349 1.18 3.66 -30.38
CA ALA A 349 0.80 2.52 -29.54
C ALA A 349 1.16 1.18 -30.20
N ASN A 350 1.05 1.07 -31.52
CA ASN A 350 1.44 -0.15 -32.22
C ASN A 350 2.94 -0.35 -32.35
N GLU A 351 3.69 0.73 -32.51
CA GLU A 351 5.15 0.71 -32.62
C GLU A 351 5.82 0.48 -31.27
N LEU A 352 5.33 1.13 -30.22
CA LEU A 352 5.96 1.16 -28.89
C LEU A 352 5.55 -0.02 -28.00
N LEU A 353 4.29 -0.48 -28.06
CA LEU A 353 3.85 -1.63 -27.25
C LEU A 353 4.19 -2.94 -27.97
N PRO A 354 5.18 -3.73 -27.53
CA PRO A 354 5.46 -5.02 -28.17
C PRO A 354 4.34 -6.04 -27.87
N SER A 355 4.23 -7.07 -28.70
CA SER A 355 3.22 -8.14 -28.49
C SER A 355 3.51 -9.04 -27.30
N SER A 356 4.75 -9.01 -26.78
CA SER A 356 5.16 -9.71 -25.57
C SER A 356 5.93 -8.74 -24.71
N VAL A 357 5.47 -8.55 -23.49
CA VAL A 357 6.05 -7.66 -22.48
C VAL A 357 6.37 -8.44 -21.22
N ASP A 358 7.25 -7.90 -20.39
CA ASP A 358 7.44 -8.39 -19.02
C ASP A 358 6.66 -7.47 -18.06
N ILE A 359 5.46 -7.89 -17.69
CA ILE A 359 4.57 -7.13 -16.79
C ILE A 359 4.97 -7.22 -15.31
N LYS A 360 5.85 -8.16 -14.95
CA LYS A 360 6.39 -8.26 -13.58
C LYS A 360 7.59 -7.32 -13.42
N ALA A 361 8.45 -7.23 -14.43
CA ALA A 361 9.65 -6.41 -14.38
C ALA A 361 9.38 -4.89 -14.47
N ASP A 362 8.27 -4.49 -15.09
CA ASP A 362 7.93 -3.07 -15.29
C ASP A 362 6.42 -2.85 -15.25
N HIS A 363 5.96 -2.04 -14.30
CA HIS A 363 4.55 -1.76 -14.06
C HIS A 363 3.85 -1.14 -15.27
N TRP A 364 4.55 -0.30 -16.05
CA TRP A 364 3.99 0.35 -17.23
C TRP A 364 3.61 -0.64 -18.34
N ASN A 365 4.27 -1.80 -18.38
CA ASN A 365 3.89 -2.89 -19.28
C ASN A 365 2.53 -3.48 -18.92
N LEU A 366 2.19 -3.61 -17.63
CA LEU A 366 0.87 -4.04 -17.20
C LEU A 366 -0.18 -3.01 -17.62
N TYR A 367 0.03 -1.73 -17.27
CA TYR A 367 -0.94 -0.67 -17.54
C TYR A 367 -1.24 -0.52 -19.04
N SER A 368 -0.20 -0.43 -19.87
CA SER A 368 -0.36 -0.32 -21.32
C SER A 368 -1.06 -1.55 -21.92
N SER A 369 -0.74 -2.76 -21.43
CA SER A 369 -1.37 -4.00 -21.91
C SER A 369 -2.86 -4.06 -21.57
N VAL A 370 -3.20 -3.78 -20.31
CA VAL A 370 -4.59 -3.77 -19.82
C VAL A 370 -5.40 -2.73 -20.58
N THR A 371 -4.91 -1.50 -20.66
CA THR A 371 -5.58 -0.41 -21.36
C THR A 371 -5.78 -0.73 -22.85
N TYR A 372 -4.78 -1.30 -23.52
CA TYR A 372 -4.92 -1.70 -24.93
C TYR A 372 -6.01 -2.76 -25.12
N MET A 373 -6.07 -3.76 -24.23
CA MET A 373 -7.10 -4.82 -24.27
C MET A 373 -8.51 -4.29 -23.95
N LEU A 374 -8.63 -3.32 -23.03
CA LEU A 374 -9.92 -2.72 -22.66
C LEU A 374 -10.40 -1.62 -23.63
N THR A 375 -9.56 -1.22 -24.59
CA THR A 375 -9.91 -0.17 -25.54
C THR A 375 -11.01 -0.64 -26.48
N ARG A 376 -12.19 0.01 -26.42
CA ARG A 376 -13.34 -0.28 -27.29
C ARG A 376 -13.16 0.19 -28.74
N LYS A 377 -12.18 1.07 -28.99
CA LYS A 377 -11.83 1.52 -30.35
C LYS A 377 -11.07 0.41 -31.09
N ALA A 378 -10.95 0.52 -32.41
CA ALA A 378 -10.34 -0.51 -33.24
C ALA A 378 -8.85 -0.72 -32.90
N VAL A 379 -8.53 -1.91 -32.38
CA VAL A 379 -7.17 -2.33 -32.03
C VAL A 379 -6.76 -3.63 -32.73
N SER A 380 -5.46 -3.96 -32.72
CA SER A 380 -4.96 -5.19 -33.31
C SER A 380 -5.36 -6.41 -32.48
N VAL A 381 -6.30 -7.21 -33.00
CA VAL A 381 -6.77 -8.45 -32.35
C VAL A 381 -5.62 -9.41 -32.04
N GLY A 382 -4.66 -9.57 -32.95
CA GLY A 382 -3.50 -10.45 -32.73
C GLY A 382 -2.58 -9.95 -31.60
N LYS A 383 -2.49 -8.62 -31.41
CA LYS A 383 -1.77 -8.05 -30.27
C LYS A 383 -2.55 -8.30 -28.97
N CYS A 384 -3.86 -8.05 -28.94
CA CYS A 384 -4.71 -8.37 -27.79
C CYS A 384 -4.60 -9.84 -27.37
N GLN A 385 -4.60 -10.79 -28.33
CA GLN A 385 -4.42 -12.21 -28.03
C GLN A 385 -3.05 -12.51 -27.38
N SER A 386 -1.99 -11.84 -27.83
CA SER A 386 -0.65 -12.04 -27.30
C SER A 386 -0.50 -11.45 -25.90
N LEU A 387 -1.03 -10.25 -25.67
CA LEU A 387 -1.08 -9.59 -24.36
C LEU A 387 -1.94 -10.39 -23.37
N MET A 388 -3.10 -10.89 -23.81
CA MET A 388 -3.96 -11.77 -23.00
C MET A 388 -3.21 -13.02 -22.57
N LYS A 389 -2.52 -13.68 -23.51
CA LYS A 389 -1.71 -14.87 -23.20
C LYS A 389 -0.58 -14.56 -22.22
N ASN A 390 0.03 -13.38 -22.31
CA ASN A 390 1.05 -12.94 -21.37
C ASN A 390 0.47 -12.75 -19.96
N LEU A 391 -0.70 -12.10 -19.84
CA LEU A 391 -1.41 -11.92 -18.57
C LEU A 391 -1.77 -13.28 -17.94
N MET A 392 -2.40 -14.18 -18.72
CA MET A 392 -2.74 -15.54 -18.28
C MET A 392 -1.52 -16.30 -17.77
N LYS A 393 -0.40 -16.26 -18.52
CA LYS A 393 0.84 -16.93 -18.13
C LYS A 393 1.37 -16.41 -16.80
N ASN A 394 1.31 -15.11 -16.53
CA ASN A 394 1.75 -14.57 -15.25
C ASN A 394 0.79 -14.97 -14.11
N GLY A 395 -0.52 -14.97 -14.35
CA GLY A 395 -1.49 -15.50 -13.38
C GLY A 395 -1.21 -16.97 -13.01
N GLU A 396 -0.90 -17.81 -14.00
CA GLU A 396 -0.49 -19.21 -13.79
C GLU A 396 0.81 -19.32 -12.97
N ILE A 397 1.83 -18.53 -13.28
CA ILE A 397 3.10 -18.51 -12.55
C ILE A 397 2.88 -18.12 -11.08
N ILE A 398 2.13 -17.04 -10.83
CA ILE A 398 1.84 -16.54 -9.49
C ILE A 398 1.05 -17.58 -8.69
N SER A 399 0.00 -18.16 -9.29
CA SER A 399 -0.82 -19.20 -8.65
C SER A 399 -0.01 -20.45 -8.33
N GLN A 400 0.87 -20.88 -9.24
CA GLN A 400 1.74 -22.04 -9.02
C GLN A 400 2.76 -21.77 -7.91
N ALA A 401 3.38 -20.58 -7.87
CA ALA A 401 4.28 -20.20 -6.81
C ALA A 401 3.59 -20.21 -5.44
N ALA A 402 2.39 -19.63 -5.34
CA ALA A 402 1.58 -19.66 -4.12
C ALA A 402 1.19 -21.08 -3.70
N ARG A 403 0.91 -21.96 -4.65
CA ARG A 403 0.59 -23.37 -4.37
C ARG A 403 1.77 -24.13 -3.77
N ASP A 404 2.99 -23.83 -4.22
CA ASP A 404 4.21 -24.50 -3.78
C ASP A 404 4.77 -23.91 -2.47
N ASP A 405 4.33 -22.72 -2.11
CA ASP A 405 4.69 -22.05 -0.86
C ASP A 405 3.95 -22.61 0.39
N SER A 406 4.59 -22.37 1.53
CA SER A 406 4.18 -22.83 2.87
C SER A 406 3.14 -21.93 3.55
N PHE A 407 3.10 -20.65 3.23
CA PHE A 407 2.07 -19.72 3.69
C PHE A 407 1.07 -19.35 2.60
N MET A 408 1.14 -20.05 1.46
CA MET A 408 0.25 -19.89 0.31
C MET A 408 0.43 -18.52 -0.37
N VAL A 409 1.67 -18.00 -0.37
CA VAL A 409 2.04 -16.74 -1.03
C VAL A 409 3.02 -16.93 -2.19
N SER A 410 3.04 -15.98 -3.11
CA SER A 410 3.69 -16.09 -4.42
C SER A 410 5.16 -15.65 -4.40
N VAL A 411 6.02 -16.43 -3.73
CA VAL A 411 7.48 -16.21 -3.78
C VAL A 411 8.03 -16.71 -5.12
N ILE A 412 8.44 -15.79 -5.98
CA ILE A 412 8.96 -16.08 -7.34
C ILE A 412 10.43 -15.71 -7.38
N ASP A 413 11.27 -16.62 -7.89
CA ASP A 413 12.73 -16.44 -7.97
C ASP A 413 13.41 -16.11 -6.61
N GLY A 414 12.77 -16.53 -5.50
CA GLY A 414 13.24 -16.30 -4.14
C GLY A 414 13.00 -14.88 -3.60
N ASP A 415 12.27 -14.03 -4.33
CA ASP A 415 11.88 -12.70 -3.88
C ASP A 415 10.57 -12.77 -3.06
N ASP A 416 10.71 -12.57 -1.75
CA ASP A 416 9.63 -12.55 -0.76
C ASP A 416 9.37 -11.14 -0.20
N SER A 417 9.89 -10.10 -0.88
CA SER A 417 9.66 -8.71 -0.49
C SER A 417 8.18 -8.36 -0.51
N PHE A 418 7.77 -7.50 0.42
CA PHE A 418 6.38 -7.09 0.57
C PHE A 418 5.85 -6.41 -0.71
N GLU A 419 6.69 -5.59 -1.35
CA GLU A 419 6.38 -4.89 -2.60
C GLU A 419 6.16 -5.86 -3.76
N SER A 420 6.99 -6.90 -3.89
CA SER A 420 6.88 -7.91 -4.94
C SER A 420 5.64 -8.79 -4.75
N LEU A 421 5.36 -9.19 -3.50
CA LEU A 421 4.14 -9.94 -3.16
C LEU A 421 2.87 -9.12 -3.44
N LEU A 422 2.85 -7.83 -3.12
CA LEU A 422 1.75 -6.93 -3.48
C LEU A 422 1.60 -6.76 -4.98
N TRP A 423 2.70 -6.57 -5.71
CA TRP A 423 2.65 -6.40 -7.17
C TRP A 423 2.12 -7.66 -7.87
N ASN A 424 2.49 -8.85 -7.38
CA ASN A 424 1.91 -10.11 -7.84
C ASN A 424 0.38 -10.09 -7.66
N MET A 425 -0.14 -9.53 -6.56
CA MET A 425 -1.59 -9.42 -6.35
C MET A 425 -2.27 -8.40 -7.25
N VAL A 426 -1.59 -7.33 -7.68
CA VAL A 426 -2.11 -6.42 -8.72
C VAL A 426 -2.26 -7.17 -10.06
N ILE A 427 -1.23 -7.93 -10.46
CA ILE A 427 -1.27 -8.75 -11.68
C ILE A 427 -2.37 -9.82 -11.58
N LEU A 428 -2.47 -10.50 -10.44
CA LEU A 428 -3.43 -11.58 -10.24
C LEU A 428 -4.86 -11.07 -10.15
N SER A 429 -5.10 -9.92 -9.51
CA SER A 429 -6.39 -9.24 -9.48
C SER A 429 -6.83 -8.81 -10.88
N THR A 430 -5.91 -8.22 -11.66
CA THR A 430 -6.16 -7.90 -13.08
C THR A 430 -6.50 -9.16 -13.88
N SER A 431 -5.76 -10.26 -13.66
CA SER A 431 -5.99 -11.54 -14.34
C SER A 431 -7.34 -12.14 -13.96
N ASN A 432 -7.71 -12.06 -12.67
CA ASN A 432 -8.97 -12.59 -12.16
C ASN A 432 -10.18 -11.82 -12.71
N TYR A 433 -10.08 -10.49 -12.83
CA TYR A 433 -11.11 -9.68 -13.48
C TYR A 433 -11.39 -10.14 -14.92
N VAL A 434 -10.34 -10.51 -15.66
CA VAL A 434 -10.45 -10.90 -17.06
C VAL A 434 -10.90 -12.35 -17.25
N LEU A 435 -10.47 -13.28 -16.37
CA LEU A 435 -10.64 -14.72 -16.56
C LEU A 435 -11.69 -15.36 -15.64
N THR A 436 -12.01 -14.71 -14.52
CA THR A 436 -12.83 -15.24 -13.42
C THR A 436 -12.39 -16.63 -12.96
N ASN A 437 -11.45 -16.67 -12.00
CA ASN A 437 -10.87 -17.91 -11.48
C ASN A 437 -10.85 -17.92 -9.94
N ASP A 438 -11.63 -18.83 -9.34
CA ASP A 438 -11.74 -18.97 -7.88
C ASP A 438 -10.39 -19.28 -7.21
N GLU A 439 -9.47 -19.96 -7.90
CA GLU A 439 -8.12 -20.22 -7.38
C GLU A 439 -7.35 -18.90 -7.19
N TYR A 440 -7.52 -17.95 -8.11
CA TYR A 440 -6.86 -16.64 -8.00
C TYR A 440 -7.43 -15.82 -6.85
N ALA A 441 -8.74 -15.85 -6.63
CA ALA A 441 -9.37 -15.20 -5.48
C ALA A 441 -8.87 -15.79 -4.14
N SER A 442 -8.68 -17.11 -4.06
CA SER A 442 -8.08 -17.75 -2.88
C SER A 442 -6.63 -17.33 -2.68
N VAL A 443 -5.81 -17.29 -3.74
CA VAL A 443 -4.43 -16.81 -3.66
C VAL A 443 -4.36 -15.35 -3.18
N ILE A 444 -5.23 -14.48 -3.68
CA ILE A 444 -5.33 -13.07 -3.24
C ILE A 444 -5.66 -12.98 -1.75
N SER A 445 -6.68 -13.71 -1.30
CA SER A 445 -7.07 -13.77 0.12
C SER A 445 -5.93 -14.33 0.99
N ASN A 446 -5.17 -15.29 0.48
CA ASN A 446 -4.04 -15.86 1.22
C ASN A 446 -2.88 -14.87 1.43
N HIS A 447 -2.64 -13.97 0.48
CA HIS A 447 -1.66 -12.88 0.63
C HIS A 447 -2.13 -11.85 1.65
N GLU A 448 -3.43 -11.54 1.64
CA GLU A 448 -4.05 -10.65 2.62
C GLU A 448 -3.82 -11.16 4.06
N HIS A 449 -4.07 -12.45 4.29
CA HIS A 449 -3.78 -13.08 5.59
C HIS A 449 -2.30 -13.08 5.95
N TYR A 450 -1.42 -13.30 4.96
CA TYR A 450 0.03 -13.25 5.16
C TYR A 450 0.48 -11.86 5.62
N PHE A 451 -0.05 -10.81 5.00
CA PHE A 451 0.27 -9.43 5.37
C PHE A 451 -0.27 -9.05 6.75
N ARG A 452 -1.27 -9.74 7.29
CA ARG A 452 -1.84 -9.46 8.62
C ARG A 452 -1.40 -10.44 9.70
N GLY A 453 -0.23 -11.05 9.54
CA GLY A 453 0.39 -11.86 10.61
C GLY A 453 0.34 -13.36 10.39
N ARG A 454 -0.24 -13.87 9.30
CA ARG A 454 -0.11 -15.28 8.92
C ARG A 454 1.18 -15.54 8.15
N ASN A 455 2.32 -15.24 8.78
CA ASN A 455 3.66 -15.37 8.21
C ASN A 455 4.67 -15.92 9.23
N PHE A 456 5.91 -16.14 8.81
CA PHE A 456 6.94 -16.76 9.64
C PHE A 456 7.25 -16.01 10.95
N THR A 457 7.09 -14.68 10.96
CA THR A 457 7.40 -13.83 12.13
C THR A 457 6.16 -13.50 12.97
N SER A 458 4.96 -13.89 12.52
CA SER A 458 3.67 -13.47 13.09
C SER A 458 3.54 -11.94 13.20
N GLU A 459 4.14 -11.23 12.25
CA GLU A 459 4.12 -9.78 12.17
C GLU A 459 2.98 -9.33 11.28
N ASP A 460 2.22 -8.36 11.77
CA ASP A 460 1.29 -7.64 10.91
C ASP A 460 2.11 -6.62 10.11
N TYR A 461 2.00 -6.60 8.78
CA TYR A 461 2.65 -5.66 7.87
C TYR A 461 1.74 -4.48 7.50
N ILE A 462 0.48 -4.49 7.94
CA ILE A 462 -0.50 -3.44 7.69
C ILE A 462 -0.65 -2.56 8.94
N TYR A 463 -0.71 -3.14 10.14
CA TYR A 463 -0.89 -2.42 11.40
C TYR A 463 0.25 -2.67 12.42
N GLU A 464 0.57 -1.65 13.21
CA GLU A 464 1.39 -1.76 14.42
C GLU A 464 0.72 -1.00 15.56
N LYS A 465 0.38 -1.69 16.66
CA LYS A 465 -0.31 -1.07 17.83
C LYS A 465 -1.56 -0.26 17.41
N ASP A 466 -2.37 -0.85 16.54
CA ASP A 466 -3.60 -0.25 15.98
C ASP A 466 -3.36 0.97 15.08
N GLU A 467 -2.11 1.30 14.73
CA GLU A 467 -1.78 2.33 13.74
C GLU A 467 -1.46 1.70 12.38
N TYR A 468 -2.06 2.24 11.32
CA TYR A 468 -1.78 1.83 9.94
C TYR A 468 -0.35 2.23 9.55
N LYS A 469 0.47 1.25 9.13
CA LYS A 469 1.92 1.43 8.89
C LYS A 469 2.29 1.64 7.43
N LEU A 470 1.44 1.21 6.50
CA LEU A 470 1.79 1.17 5.07
C LEU A 470 1.74 2.57 4.45
N LYS A 471 2.81 3.34 4.66
CA LYS A 471 2.93 4.74 4.22
C LYS A 471 3.61 4.92 2.86
N ASP A 472 4.22 3.86 2.32
CA ASP A 472 4.75 3.88 0.94
C ASP A 472 3.59 3.96 -0.07
N LEU A 473 3.62 4.97 -0.93
CA LEU A 473 2.53 5.27 -1.88
C LEU A 473 2.24 4.12 -2.83
N ARG A 474 3.28 3.54 -3.45
CA ARG A 474 3.10 2.52 -4.48
C ARG A 474 2.57 1.22 -3.89
N SER A 475 3.12 0.81 -2.75
CA SER A 475 2.67 -0.37 -2.01
C SER A 475 1.26 -0.17 -1.47
N ASN A 476 0.94 1.02 -0.92
CA ASN A 476 -0.40 1.33 -0.46
C ASN A 476 -1.42 1.32 -1.62
N ALA A 477 -1.08 1.86 -2.79
CA ALA A 477 -1.94 1.79 -3.97
C ALA A 477 -2.14 0.36 -4.48
N ALA A 478 -1.10 -0.48 -4.45
CA ALA A 478 -1.20 -1.90 -4.78
C ALA A 478 -2.09 -2.65 -3.77
N TYR A 479 -1.98 -2.31 -2.48
CA TYR A 479 -2.84 -2.88 -1.44
C TYR A 479 -4.31 -2.46 -1.62
N ILE A 480 -4.58 -1.17 -1.88
CA ILE A 480 -5.94 -0.69 -2.22
C ILE A 480 -6.51 -1.45 -3.44
N TYR A 481 -5.69 -1.70 -4.47
CA TYR A 481 -6.09 -2.49 -5.63
C TYR A 481 -6.52 -3.90 -5.20
N MET A 482 -5.71 -4.56 -4.37
CA MET A 482 -6.00 -5.90 -3.85
C MET A 482 -7.30 -5.93 -3.02
N LEU A 483 -7.48 -4.97 -2.10
CA LEU A 483 -8.70 -4.85 -1.30
C LEU A 483 -9.94 -4.65 -2.18
N ALA A 484 -9.83 -3.82 -3.22
CA ALA A 484 -10.92 -3.58 -4.16
C ALA A 484 -11.34 -4.87 -4.89
N GLN A 485 -10.38 -5.72 -5.27
CA GLN A 485 -10.66 -7.03 -5.86
C GLN A 485 -11.32 -7.98 -4.84
N ILE A 486 -10.88 -8.00 -3.58
CA ILE A 486 -11.49 -8.84 -2.54
C ILE A 486 -12.96 -8.44 -2.34
N LEU A 487 -13.22 -7.14 -2.13
CA LEU A 487 -14.58 -6.60 -2.00
C LEU A 487 -15.43 -6.84 -3.25
N SER A 488 -14.82 -6.87 -4.44
CA SER A 488 -15.55 -7.15 -5.68
C SER A 488 -16.17 -8.56 -5.70
N GLY A 489 -15.55 -9.52 -5.00
CA GLY A 489 -16.05 -10.88 -4.84
C GLY A 489 -17.36 -10.95 -4.06
N ASP A 490 -17.54 -10.08 -3.06
CA ASP A 490 -18.77 -9.99 -2.27
C ASP A 490 -19.97 -9.56 -3.13
N TYR A 491 -19.74 -8.71 -4.14
CA TYR A 491 -20.78 -8.28 -5.07
C TYR A 491 -21.17 -9.35 -6.11
N PHE A 492 -20.40 -10.44 -6.23
CA PHE A 492 -20.82 -11.63 -7.00
C PHE A 492 -21.66 -12.60 -6.15
N VAL A 493 -21.70 -12.43 -4.83
CA VAL A 493 -22.50 -13.22 -3.91
C VAL A 493 -23.72 -12.39 -3.43
N ALA A 494 -24.79 -12.47 -4.22
CA ALA A 494 -26.19 -12.02 -3.99
C ALA A 494 -26.63 -10.70 -4.69
N PRO A 495 -27.86 -10.67 -5.28
CA PRO A 495 -29.09 -11.04 -4.58
C PRO A 495 -29.50 -12.50 -4.73
N SER A 496 -30.05 -13.02 -3.64
CA SER A 496 -30.79 -14.27 -3.55
C SER A 496 -31.93 -14.35 -4.57
N ASP A 497 -32.22 -15.57 -4.99
CA ASP A 497 -33.46 -15.96 -5.69
C ASP A 497 -34.68 -15.40 -4.96
N ASN A 498 -35.18 -14.23 -5.38
CA ASN A 498 -36.55 -13.75 -5.10
C ASN A 498 -36.99 -12.52 -5.90
N ASP A 499 -36.50 -12.34 -7.14
CA ASP A 499 -37.13 -11.42 -8.09
C ASP A 499 -37.27 -12.09 -9.48
N TYR A 500 -38.34 -12.89 -9.61
CA TYR A 500 -39.01 -13.20 -10.88
C TYR A 500 -40.53 -13.07 -10.69
#